data_AF-A0A9E2P7I6-F1
#
_entry.id   AF-A0A9E2P7I6-F1
#
_cell.length_a   1.000
_cell.length_b   1.000
_cell.length_c   1.000
_cell.angle_alpha   90.00
_cell.angle_beta   90.00
_cell.angle_gamma   90.00
#
_symmetry.space_group_name_H-M   'P 1'
#
loop_
_entity.id
_entity.type
_entity.pdbx_description
1 polymer ?
#
loop_
_entity_poly.entity_id
_entity_poly.type
_entity_poly.pdbx_seq_one_letter_code
_entity_poly.pdbx_strand_id
1 'polypeptide(L)'
;GFAAMADHIEASLDLGDGRARIAAARDGDDARFFASHEHFCIGRLCNHWSAGVLHAAGLPVRPFRATTSSEVMATVERAQLDSRAARD
;
A
#
# COMPACT_ATOMS: atom_id res chain seq x y z
N GLY A 1 3.79 -8.88 -8.38
CA GLY A 1 3.06 -8.29 -9.53
C GLY A 1 1.72 -7.74 -9.06
N PHE A 2 0.89 -7.15 -9.94
CA PHE A 2 -0.37 -6.51 -9.53
C PHE A 2 -1.32 -7.42 -8.74
N ALA A 3 -1.50 -8.69 -9.16
CA ALA A 3 -2.36 -9.63 -8.44
C ALA A 3 -1.92 -9.83 -6.98
N ALA A 4 -0.63 -10.12 -6.76
CA ALA A 4 -0.09 -10.28 -5.40
C ALA A 4 -0.21 -8.99 -4.55
N MET A 5 -0.15 -7.82 -5.18
CA MET A 5 -0.42 -6.54 -4.50
C MET A 5 -1.89 -6.41 -4.10
N ALA A 6 -2.81 -6.75 -4.99
CA ALA A 6 -4.25 -6.73 -4.72
C ALA A 6 -4.61 -7.72 -3.61
N ASP A 7 -4.11 -8.95 -3.67
CA ASP A 7 -4.31 -9.97 -2.64
C ASP A 7 -3.79 -9.50 -1.27
N HIS A 8 -2.63 -8.82 -1.24
CA HIS A 8 -2.08 -8.26 -0.01
C HIS A 8 -2.97 -7.16 0.59
N ILE A 9 -3.53 -6.29 -0.28
CA ILE A 9 -4.47 -5.25 0.15
C ILE A 9 -5.76 -5.89 0.66
N GLU A 10 -6.37 -6.81 -0.08
CA GLU A 10 -7.61 -7.49 0.33
C GLU A 10 -7.45 -8.23 1.65
N ALA A 11 -6.33 -8.91 1.87
CA ALA A 11 -6.02 -9.60 3.11
C ALA A 11 -5.90 -8.66 4.33
N SER A 12 -5.62 -7.37 4.11
CA SER A 12 -5.61 -6.36 5.18
C SER A 12 -7.01 -5.85 5.54
N LEU A 13 -8.00 -5.99 4.65
CA LEU A 13 -9.33 -5.44 4.83
C LEU A 13 -10.23 -6.38 5.64
N ASP A 14 -11.12 -5.78 6.42
CA ASP A 14 -12.24 -6.51 7.04
C ASP A 14 -13.36 -6.67 6.00
N LEU A 15 -13.47 -7.89 5.48
CA LEU A 15 -14.41 -8.25 4.42
C LEU A 15 -15.70 -8.82 5.01
N GLY A 16 -16.83 -8.22 4.66
CA GLY A 16 -18.17 -8.78 4.87
C GLY A 16 -18.79 -9.13 3.53
N ASP A 17 -19.28 -10.37 3.35
CA ASP A 17 -19.87 -10.86 2.10
C ASP A 17 -18.97 -10.63 0.86
N GLY A 18 -17.65 -10.77 1.04
CA GLY A 18 -16.67 -10.55 -0.02
C GLY A 18 -16.44 -9.08 -0.40
N ARG A 19 -16.89 -8.13 0.43
CA ARG A 19 -16.72 -6.69 0.19
C ARG A 19 -16.06 -6.00 1.38
N ALA A 20 -15.19 -5.05 1.09
CA ALA A 20 -14.57 -4.21 2.11
C ALA A 20 -15.62 -3.37 2.85
N ARG A 21 -15.65 -3.49 4.18
CA ARG A 21 -16.57 -2.73 5.01
C ARG A 21 -16.09 -1.29 5.19
N ILE A 22 -16.97 -0.30 5.00
CA ILE A 22 -16.64 1.11 5.27
C ILE A 22 -16.68 1.36 6.79
N ALA A 23 -15.57 1.85 7.33
CA ALA A 23 -15.44 2.24 8.74
C ALA A 23 -15.80 3.72 8.96
N ALA A 24 -15.44 4.58 8.01
CA ALA A 24 -15.77 6.00 8.06
C ALA A 24 -15.86 6.60 6.66
N ALA A 25 -16.62 7.68 6.52
CA ALA A 25 -16.63 8.55 5.36
C ALA A 25 -16.33 9.97 5.82
N ARG A 26 -15.61 10.74 5.00
CA ARG A 26 -15.33 12.14 5.32
C ARG A 26 -16.46 13.00 4.77
N ASP A 27 -17.05 13.82 5.64
CA ASP A 27 -18.08 14.76 5.23
C ASP A 27 -17.54 15.79 4.25
N GLY A 28 -18.28 16.03 3.18
CA GLY A 28 -17.92 16.99 2.14
C GLY A 28 -17.03 16.48 1.01
N ASP A 29 -16.66 15.19 1.01
CA ASP A 29 -15.99 14.56 -0.14
C ASP A 29 -16.18 13.04 -0.28
N ASP A 30 -15.56 12.47 -1.32
CA ASP A 30 -15.67 11.07 -1.71
C ASP A 30 -14.68 10.14 -1.00
N ALA A 31 -13.91 10.63 -0.02
CA ALA A 31 -13.01 9.76 0.74
C ALA A 31 -13.82 8.73 1.55
N ARG A 32 -13.44 7.46 1.42
CA ARG A 32 -13.96 6.34 2.20
C ARG A 32 -12.80 5.64 2.89
N PHE A 33 -12.97 5.40 4.18
CA PHE A 33 -12.02 4.64 5.00
C PHE A 33 -12.61 3.25 5.23
N PHE A 34 -11.84 2.22 4.88
CA PHE A 34 -12.27 0.84 5.03
C PHE A 34 -11.77 0.26 6.35
N ALA A 35 -12.57 -0.64 6.94
CA ALA A 35 -12.17 -1.39 8.11
C ALA A 35 -11.05 -2.37 7.76
N SER A 36 -10.14 -2.58 8.71
CA SER A 36 -9.00 -3.47 8.59
C SER A 36 -8.89 -4.34 9.85
N HIS A 37 -8.43 -5.57 9.69
CA HIS A 37 -8.05 -6.43 10.81
C HIS A 37 -6.63 -6.14 11.32
N GLU A 38 -5.87 -5.29 10.63
CA GLU A 38 -4.53 -4.93 11.04
C GLU A 38 -4.56 -3.92 12.20
N HIS A 39 -3.62 -4.08 13.14
CA HIS A 39 -3.46 -3.15 14.24
C HIS A 39 -2.64 -1.93 13.81
N PHE A 40 -3.17 -0.74 14.07
CA PHE A 40 -2.40 0.50 13.92
C PHE A 40 -1.25 0.54 14.95
N CYS A 41 -0.02 0.75 14.47
CA CYS A 41 1.18 0.91 15.30
C CYS A 41 2.17 1.86 14.62
N ILE A 42 2.94 2.64 15.40
CA ILE A 42 3.99 3.53 14.87
C ILE A 42 5.09 2.74 14.09
N GLY A 43 5.31 1.46 14.40
CA GLY A 43 6.19 0.59 13.60
C GLY A 43 5.58 0.10 12.28
N ARG A 44 4.27 0.20 12.14
CA ARG A 44 3.46 -0.15 10.96
C ARG A 44 2.65 1.07 10.51
N LEU A 45 3.31 2.23 10.47
CA LEU A 45 2.74 3.46 9.93
C LEU A 45 2.41 3.28 8.44
N CYS A 46 1.61 4.20 7.91
CA CYS A 46 1.26 4.32 6.50
C CYS A 46 2.43 4.04 5.54
N ASN A 47 3.65 4.45 5.89
CA ASN A 47 4.84 4.23 5.07
C ASN A 47 5.31 2.76 5.05
N HIS A 48 5.32 2.08 6.21
CA HIS A 48 5.67 0.67 6.29
C HIS A 48 4.58 -0.21 5.65
N TRP A 49 3.32 0.16 5.84
CA TRP A 49 2.20 -0.49 5.15
C TRP A 49 2.31 -0.34 3.63
N SER A 50 2.54 0.88 3.13
CA SER A 50 2.74 1.15 1.70
C SER A 50 3.94 0.40 1.13
N ALA A 51 5.03 0.28 1.90
CA ALA A 51 6.18 -0.54 1.50
C ALA A 51 5.83 -2.04 1.45
N GLY A 52 4.98 -2.55 2.34
CA GLY A 52 4.47 -3.92 2.25
C GLY A 52 3.69 -4.17 0.95
N VAL A 53 2.80 -3.24 0.59
CA VAL A 53 2.04 -3.27 -0.66
C VAL A 53 2.96 -3.27 -1.89
N LEU A 54 3.95 -2.35 -1.93
CA LEU A 54 4.93 -2.29 -3.03
C LEU A 54 5.81 -3.55 -3.11
N HIS A 55 6.20 -4.11 -1.97
CA HIS A 55 6.94 -5.36 -1.92
C HIS A 55 6.12 -6.53 -2.50
N ALA A 56 4.84 -6.64 -2.14
CA ALA A 56 3.93 -7.63 -2.71
C ALA A 56 3.74 -7.43 -4.23
N ALA A 57 3.78 -6.18 -4.69
CA ALA A 57 3.82 -5.86 -6.13
C ALA A 57 5.12 -6.32 -6.81
N GLY A 58 6.17 -6.68 -6.06
CA GLY A 58 7.47 -7.13 -6.56
C GLY A 58 8.52 -6.02 -6.63
N LEU A 59 8.25 -4.85 -6.04
CA LEU A 59 9.22 -3.76 -6.02
C LEU A 59 10.28 -3.98 -4.92
N PRO A 60 11.54 -3.62 -5.17
CA PRO A 60 12.61 -3.69 -4.18
C PRO A 60 12.48 -2.56 -3.15
N VAL A 61 11.77 -2.85 -2.06
CA VAL A 61 11.61 -1.94 -0.92
C VAL A 61 12.75 -2.08 0.09
N ARG A 62 12.98 -1.03 0.87
CA ARG A 62 13.97 -0.99 1.96
C ARG A 62 13.24 -0.84 3.30
N PRO A 63 12.90 -1.94 4.01
CA PRO A 63 11.94 -1.93 5.12
C PRO A 63 12.29 -0.97 6.26
N PHE A 64 13.59 -0.85 6.57
CA PHE A 64 14.08 0.05 7.63
C PHE A 64 14.18 1.53 7.23
N ARG A 65 14.10 1.83 5.92
CA ARG A 65 14.10 3.20 5.38
C ARG A 65 12.71 3.69 5.00
N ALA A 66 11.76 2.78 4.80
CA ALA A 66 10.35 3.05 4.59
C ALA A 66 9.62 3.60 5.83
N THR A 67 10.35 4.12 6.82
CA THR A 67 9.78 4.86 7.94
C THR A 67 9.23 6.21 7.48
N THR A 68 9.77 6.78 6.39
CA THR A 68 9.34 8.06 5.81
C THR A 68 8.60 7.87 4.49
N SER A 69 7.68 8.78 4.18
CA SER A 69 6.92 8.75 2.92
C SER A 69 7.83 9.00 1.70
N SER A 70 8.93 9.73 1.90
CA SER A 70 9.92 10.02 0.85
C SER A 70 10.57 8.76 0.29
N GLU A 71 10.91 7.77 1.12
CA GLU A 71 11.50 6.51 0.62
C GLU A 71 10.49 5.65 -0.16
N VAL A 72 9.22 5.70 0.23
CA VAL A 72 8.13 5.04 -0.51
C VAL A 72 8.02 5.63 -1.91
N MET A 73 7.99 6.97 -2.02
CA MET A 73 7.93 7.66 -3.31
C MET A 73 9.18 7.40 -4.17
N ALA A 74 10.38 7.42 -3.57
CA ALA A 74 11.62 7.10 -4.26
C ALA A 74 11.65 5.66 -4.81
N THR A 75 10.96 4.72 -4.16
CA THR A 75 10.84 3.34 -4.65
C THR A 75 9.97 3.26 -5.91
N VAL A 76 8.86 4.00 -5.96
CA VAL A 76 8.01 4.10 -7.15
C VAL A 76 8.75 4.77 -8.30
N GLU A 77 9.45 5.88 -8.04
CA GLU A 77 10.22 6.61 -9.04
C GLU A 77 11.30 5.74 -9.69
N ARG A 78 12.08 5.01 -8.87
CA ARG A 78 13.09 4.05 -9.37
C ARG A 78 12.45 2.98 -10.28
N ALA A 79 11.33 2.40 -9.88
CA ALA A 79 10.65 1.38 -10.68
C ALA A 79 10.11 1.93 -12.01
N GLN A 80 9.65 3.19 -12.04
CA GLN A 80 9.23 3.85 -13.28
C GLN A 80 10.42 4.09 -14.23
N LEU A 81 11.58 4.50 -13.69
CA LEU A 81 12.81 4.70 -14.48
C LEU A 81 13.30 3.38 -15.10
N ASP A 82 13.35 2.30 -14.32
CA ASP A 82 13.75 0.97 -14.80
C ASP A 82 12.79 0.46 -15.91
N SER A 83 11.49 0.67 -15.72
CA SER A 83 10.46 0.29 -16.70
C SER A 83 10.56 1.08 -18.00
N ARG A 84 11.05 2.33 -17.95
CA ARG A 84 11.29 3.16 -19.13
C ARG A 84 12.54 2.70 -19.87
N ALA A 85 13.64 2.48 -19.14
CA ALA A 85 14.90 2.00 -19.72
C ALA A 85 14.75 0.63 -20.42
N ALA A 86 13.87 -0.25 -19.94
CA ALA A 86 13.60 -1.54 -20.57
C ALA A 86 12.77 -1.47 -21.88
N ARG A 87 12.20 -0.29 -22.21
CA ARG A 87 11.37 -0.09 -23.41
C ARG A 87 12.12 0.59 -24.56
N ASP A 88 13.30 1.16 -24.29
CA ASP A 88 14.20 1.78 -25.27
C ASP A 88 15.24 0.77 -25.78
#